data_AF-A0A1A6BEF4-F1
#
_entry.id   AF-A0A1A6BEF4-F1
#
_cell.length_a   1.000
_cell.length_b   1.000
_cell.length_c   1.000
_cell.angle_alpha   90.00
_cell.angle_beta   90.00
_cell.angle_gamma   90.00
#
_symmetry.space_group_name_H-M   'P 1'
#
loop_
_entity.id
_entity.type
_entity.pdbx_description
1 polymer ?
#
loop_
_entity_poly.entity_id
_entity_poly.type
_entity_poly.pdbx_seq_one_letter_code
_entity_poly.pdbx_strand_id
1 'polypeptide(L)'
;MKIRLDRTICDGFGLCGKRAPGYFTLDDWGYANVAGDGSVPDQDTDKVMRAILDCPVHAITEIGEPKPSIPHPELHDEDDPASHVKTEDNEAEWGFVR
;
A
#
# COMPACT_ATOMS: atom_id res chain seq x y z
N MET A 1 8.57 1.14 14.28
CA MET A 1 8.21 1.75 12.97
C MET A 1 7.56 3.13 13.17
N LYS A 2 7.40 3.94 12.10
CA LYS A 2 6.62 5.18 12.15
C LYS A 2 5.53 5.16 11.09
N ILE A 3 4.35 5.67 11.38
CA ILE A 3 3.21 5.69 10.45
C ILE A 3 2.70 7.10 10.17
N ARG A 4 2.07 7.25 9.00
CA ARG A 4 1.34 8.45 8.60
C ARG A 4 0.01 8.05 7.97
N LEU A 5 -0.99 8.91 8.18
CA LEU A 5 -2.30 8.81 7.54
C LEU A 5 -2.51 10.01 6.61
N ASP A 6 -2.85 9.74 5.36
CA ASP A 6 -3.24 10.74 4.39
C ASP A 6 -4.74 11.01 4.49
N ARG A 7 -5.09 12.17 5.07
CA ARG A 7 -6.50 12.57 5.25
C ARG A 7 -7.20 12.96 3.95
N THR A 8 -6.47 13.19 2.86
CA THR A 8 -7.07 13.48 1.54
C THR A 8 -7.52 12.21 0.83
N ILE A 9 -7.00 11.04 1.25
CA ILE A 9 -7.34 9.72 0.71
C ILE A 9 -8.27 8.95 1.65
N CYS A 10 -8.19 9.21 2.96
CA CYS A 10 -9.04 8.56 3.96
C CYS A 10 -10.52 8.82 3.69
N ASP A 11 -11.32 7.76 3.60
CA ASP A 11 -12.78 7.82 3.33
C ASP A 11 -13.61 7.21 4.48
N GLY A 12 -13.07 7.20 5.71
CA GLY A 12 -13.86 6.89 6.91
C GLY A 12 -14.27 5.42 7.15
N PHE A 13 -13.63 4.44 6.50
CA PHE A 13 -13.97 3.00 6.70
C PHE A 13 -13.81 2.49 8.15
N GLY A 14 -12.99 3.14 8.99
CA GLY A 14 -12.85 2.84 10.42
C GLY A 14 -12.15 1.53 10.80
N LEU A 15 -11.68 0.72 9.83
CA LEU A 15 -11.01 -0.56 10.11
C LEU A 15 -9.71 -0.39 10.91
N CYS A 16 -8.95 0.68 10.66
CA CYS A 16 -7.71 0.97 11.37
C CYS A 16 -7.92 1.16 12.88
N GLY A 17 -8.98 1.88 13.29
CA GLY A 17 -9.36 2.05 14.70
C GLY A 17 -9.75 0.73 15.38
N LYS A 18 -10.32 -0.23 14.64
CA LYS A 18 -10.62 -1.57 15.17
C LYS A 18 -9.35 -2.43 15.34
N ARG A 19 -8.40 -2.29 14.41
CA ARG A 19 -7.16 -3.07 14.35
C ARG A 19 -6.13 -2.60 15.38
N ALA A 20 -6.01 -1.29 15.53
CA ALA A 20 -4.99 -0.64 16.34
C ALA A 20 -5.58 0.61 17.04
N PRO A 21 -6.51 0.44 18.00
CA PRO A 21 -7.22 1.55 18.66
C PRO A 21 -6.31 2.49 19.47
N GLY A 22 -5.13 2.03 19.89
CA GLY A 22 -4.14 2.88 20.55
C GLY A 22 -3.39 3.84 19.61
N TYR A 23 -3.47 3.60 18.30
CA TYR A 23 -2.71 4.35 17.28
C TYR A 23 -3.62 5.12 16.33
N PHE A 24 -4.88 4.68 16.16
CA PHE A 24 -5.87 5.34 15.33
C PHE A 24 -7.09 5.72 16.15
N THR A 25 -7.40 7.00 16.20
CA THR A 25 -8.67 7.51 16.72
C THR A 25 -9.61 7.77 15.56
N LEU A 26 -10.91 7.56 15.77
CA LEU A 26 -11.95 7.90 14.80
C LEU A 26 -12.72 9.11 15.34
N ASP A 27 -13.02 10.06 14.46
CA ASP A 27 -13.93 11.15 14.79
C ASP A 27 -15.40 10.74 14.63
N ASP A 28 -16.31 11.67 14.91
CA ASP A 28 -17.76 11.45 14.85
C ASP A 28 -18.27 11.13 13.43
N TRP A 29 -17.46 11.38 12.40
CA TRP A 29 -17.75 11.07 11.01
C TRP A 29 -17.04 9.80 10.53
N GLY A 30 -16.30 9.12 11.41
CA GLY A 30 -15.58 7.89 11.11
C GLY A 30 -14.21 8.10 10.46
N TYR A 31 -13.76 9.34 10.23
CA TYR A 31 -12.44 9.61 9.70
C TYR A 31 -11.38 9.33 10.75
N ALA A 32 -10.29 8.70 10.30
CA ALA A 32 -9.22 8.32 11.19
C ALA A 32 -8.18 9.43 11.35
N ASN A 33 -7.58 9.49 12.53
CA ASN A 33 -6.41 10.30 12.84
C ASN A 33 -5.35 9.41 13.52
N VAL A 34 -4.07 9.73 13.33
CA VAL A 34 -2.97 9.02 13.99
C VAL A 34 -2.73 9.67 15.36
N ALA A 35 -2.73 8.86 16.41
CA ALA A 35 -2.45 9.34 17.75
C ALA A 35 -0.96 9.73 17.89
N GLY A 36 -0.71 10.88 18.52
CA GLY A 36 0.64 11.35 18.81
C GLY A 36 1.45 11.66 17.55
N ASP A 37 2.72 11.23 17.54
CA ASP A 37 3.65 11.46 16.44
C ASP A 37 3.69 10.32 15.41
N GLY A 38 2.86 9.27 15.61
CA GLY A 38 2.84 8.08 14.76
C GLY A 38 3.97 7.10 15.03
N SER A 39 4.71 7.24 16.14
CA SER A 39 5.72 6.26 16.54
C SER A 39 5.06 4.99 17.10
N VAL A 40 5.51 3.84 16.61
CA VAL A 40 4.97 2.53 16.97
C VAL A 40 6.09 1.63 17.50
N PRO A 41 5.99 1.16 18.76
CA PRO A 41 6.93 0.21 19.35
C PRO A 41 6.81 -1.16 18.69
N ASP A 42 7.91 -1.90 18.66
CA ASP A 42 8.01 -3.16 17.93
C ASP A 42 6.92 -4.17 18.30
N GLN A 43 6.54 -4.23 19.59
CA GLN A 43 5.47 -5.09 20.11
C GLN A 43 4.08 -4.88 19.49
N ASP A 44 3.81 -3.70 18.93
CA ASP A 44 2.52 -3.36 18.31
C ASP A 44 2.60 -3.26 16.78
N THR A 45 3.77 -3.54 16.20
CA THR A 45 4.01 -3.50 14.75
C THR A 45 3.00 -4.36 14.00
N ASP A 46 2.73 -5.58 14.47
CA ASP A 46 1.79 -6.48 13.80
C ASP A 46 0.37 -5.90 13.74
N LYS A 47 -0.09 -5.24 14.82
CA LYS A 47 -1.42 -4.62 14.86
C LYS A 47 -1.52 -3.47 13.87
N VAL A 48 -0.49 -2.63 13.81
CA VAL A 48 -0.44 -1.46 12.93
C VAL A 48 -0.24 -1.86 11.47
N MET A 49 0.65 -2.81 11.18
CA MET A 49 0.81 -3.40 9.85
C MET A 49 -0.50 -3.98 9.35
N ARG A 50 -1.21 -4.67 10.25
CA ARG A 50 -2.51 -5.22 9.94
C ARG A 50 -3.55 -4.12 9.69
N ALA A 51 -3.45 -2.93 10.30
CA ALA A 51 -4.28 -1.77 9.98
C ALA A 51 -3.94 -1.15 8.60
N ILE A 52 -2.65 -1.08 8.25
CA ILE A 52 -2.17 -0.59 6.95
C ILE A 52 -2.75 -1.45 5.81
N LEU A 53 -2.62 -2.77 5.93
CA LEU A 53 -3.05 -3.72 4.90
C LEU A 53 -4.57 -3.80 4.71
N ASP A 54 -5.36 -3.42 5.72
CA ASP A 54 -6.82 -3.50 5.65
C ASP A 54 -7.49 -2.20 5.25
N CYS A 55 -6.74 -1.11 5.06
CA CYS A 55 -7.31 0.15 4.62
C CYS A 55 -7.71 0.02 3.14
N PRO A 56 -9.01 0.02 2.77
CA PRO A 56 -9.43 -0.27 1.40
C PRO A 56 -8.95 0.78 0.38
N VAL A 57 -8.69 1.99 0.85
CA VAL A 57 -8.19 3.13 0.06
C VAL A 57 -6.70 3.39 0.27
N HIS A 58 -6.00 2.52 1.02
CA HIS A 58 -4.57 2.63 1.32
C HIS A 58 -4.13 4.02 1.83
N ALA A 59 -4.96 4.66 2.66
CA ALA A 59 -4.68 5.98 3.22
C ALA A 59 -3.60 5.99 4.32
N ILE A 60 -3.03 4.83 4.67
CA ILE A 60 -2.06 4.68 5.77
C ILE A 60 -0.77 4.13 5.20
N THR A 61 0.36 4.71 5.59
CA THR A 61 1.68 4.30 5.11
C THR A 61 2.69 4.28 6.25
N GLU A 62 3.62 3.33 6.19
CA GLU A 62 4.82 3.36 7.03
C GLU A 62 5.81 4.40 6.48
N ILE A 63 6.32 5.26 7.36
CA ILE A 63 7.45 6.14 7.08
C ILE A 63 8.70 5.48 7.64
N GLY A 64 9.49 4.86 6.77
CA GLY A 64 10.82 4.36 7.09
C GLY A 64 11.92 5.40 6.80
N GLU A 65 13.14 5.08 7.22
CA GLU A 65 14.32 5.75 6.69
C GLU A 65 14.48 5.43 5.19
N PRO A 66 14.97 6.36 4.36
CA PRO A 66 15.27 6.08 2.96
C PRO A 66 16.18 4.86 2.89
N LYS A 67 15.67 3.76 2.33
CA LYS A 67 16.52 2.60 2.04
C LYS A 67 17.60 3.07 1.06
N PRO A 68 18.89 2.73 1.28
CA PRO A 68 19.93 3.05 0.31
C PRO A 68 19.49 2.51 -1.05
N SER A 69 19.46 3.40 -2.04
CA SER A 69 19.10 3.05 -3.41
C SER A 69 20.03 1.92 -3.85
N ILE A 70 19.48 0.72 -4.04
CA ILE A 70 20.22 -0.34 -4.71
C ILE A 70 20.46 0.19 -6.13
N PRO A 71 21.72 0.23 -6.61
CA PRO A 71 21.98 0.61 -8.00
C PRO A 71 21.12 -0.27 -8.88
N HIS A 72 20.22 0.36 -9.66
CA HIS A 72 19.49 -0.38 -10.66
C HIS A 72 20.54 -0.94 -11.64
N PRO A 73 20.57 -2.25 -11.91
CA PRO A 73 21.40 -2.77 -12.98
C PRO A 73 21.12 -1.93 -14.22
N GLU A 74 22.16 -1.47 -14.92
CA GLU A 74 21.93 -0.87 -16.23
C GLU A 74 21.18 -1.93 -17.06
N LEU A 75 20.00 -1.57 -17.56
CA LEU A 75 19.22 -2.38 -18.48
C LEU A 75 20.02 -2.48 -19.79
N HIS A 76 21.06 -3.32 -19.80
CA HIS A 76 21.83 -3.71 -20.97
C HIS A 76 21.22 -4.99 -21.54
N ASP A 77 19.92 -4.99 -21.79
CA ASP A 77 19.31 -6.02 -22.60
C ASP A 77 19.09 -5.39 -23.99
N GLU A 78 20.00 -5.66 -24.92
CA GLU A 78 19.75 -5.38 -26.34
C GLU A 78 18.57 -6.23 -26.88
N ASP A 79 18.25 -7.31 -26.17
CA ASP A 79 17.08 -8.15 -26.39
C ASP A 79 15.85 -7.53 -25.70
N ASP A 80 14.95 -6.97 -26.51
CA ASP A 80 13.62 -6.55 -26.08
C ASP A 80 12.86 -7.78 -25.53
N PRO A 81 12.48 -7.85 -24.24
CA PRO A 81 11.75 -9.00 -23.69
C PRO A 81 10.41 -9.24 -24.40
N ALA A 82 9.83 -8.22 -25.06
CA ALA A 82 8.63 -8.38 -25.88
C ALA A 82 8.88 -9.23 -27.15
N SER A 83 10.13 -9.32 -27.62
CA SER A 83 10.50 -10.14 -28.78
C SER A 83 10.35 -11.65 -28.56
N HIS A 84 10.38 -12.10 -27.30
CA HIS A 84 10.19 -13.50 -26.92
C HIS A 84 8.73 -13.84 -26.58
N VAL A 85 7.84 -12.85 -26.56
CA VAL A 85 6.42 -13.07 -26.27
C VAL A 85 5.75 -13.66 -27.51
N LYS A 86 5.36 -14.93 -27.42
CA LYS A 86 4.59 -15.61 -28.47
C LYS A 86 3.13 -15.14 -28.48
N THR A 87 2.90 -13.97 -29.06
CA THR A 87 1.55 -13.38 -29.22
C THR A 87 0.63 -14.23 -30.08
N GLU A 88 1.18 -15.05 -30.98
CA GLU A 88 0.44 -15.99 -31.83
C GLU A 88 -0.19 -17.18 -31.07
N ASP A 89 0.36 -17.56 -29.91
CA ASP A 89 -0.17 -18.64 -29.07
C ASP A 89 -1.20 -18.14 -28.04
N ASN A 90 -1.49 -16.84 -27.99
CA ASN A 90 -2.45 -16.25 -27.06
C ASN A 90 -3.86 -16.32 -27.66
N GLU A 91 -4.58 -17.43 -27.40
CA GLU A 91 -5.96 -17.74 -27.86
C GLU A 91 -7.06 -16.78 -27.35
N ALA A 92 -6.74 -15.52 -27.04
CA ALA A 92 -7.75 -14.50 -26.83
C ALA A 92 -8.35 -14.10 -28.19
N GLU A 93 -9.27 -14.91 -28.72
CA GLU A 93 -10.12 -14.54 -29.86
C GLU A 93 -11.06 -13.39 -29.44
N TRP A 94 -10.70 -12.15 -29.78
CA TRP A 94 -11.55 -10.96 -29.62
C TRP A 94 -12.63 -10.85 -30.71
N GLY A 95 -13.20 -11.98 -31.12
CA GLY A 95 -14.08 -12.11 -32.29
C GLY A 95 -15.58 -12.17 -32.01
N PHE A 96 -16.04 -11.83 -30.80
CA PHE A 96 -17.46 -11.99 -30.44
C PHE A 96 -18.12 -10.69 -29.94
N VAL A 97 -18.18 -9.69 -30.82
CA VAL A 97 -19.24 -8.66 -30.75
C VAL A 97 -19.86 -8.53 -32.13
N ARG A 98 -21.02 -9.18 -32.29
CA ARG A 98 -21.96 -8.95 -33.41
C ARG A 98 -23.24 -8.36 -32.87
#